data_AF-A0A2M7A1Q8-F1
#
_entry.id   AF-A0A2M7A1Q8-F1
#
_cell.length_a   1.000
_cell.length_b   1.000
_cell.length_c   1.000
_cell.angle_alpha   90.00
_cell.angle_beta   90.00
_cell.angle_gamma   90.00
#
_symmetry.space_group_name_H-M   'P 1'
#
loop_
_entity.id
_entity.type
_entity.pdbx_description
1 polymer ?
#
loop_
_entity_poly.entity_id
_entity_poly.type
_entity_poly.pdbx_seq_one_letter_code
_entity_poly.pdbx_strand_id
1 'polypeptide(L)'
;MNKRLLSLVAIASIVGAVVALISTHQYFRILTQGLEQESFCAISEFINCDTATASSYSTFLHIPVAWFGFLTYLIITGFSFVCIFSSKKRVETAAMAWFLSILAILYSIRMAYVLAFILKVICVECVVLYLINIINFIVLWKVLNVPIKKTVLFFVDYIKAIFKKTNLDFSPKFITHTIVIIFVFVVGWLLMYNKVLAFKQNEGISLKQKVDAHYIQSLYDIKVKPDWPMWGTKGAPVTIIEFSEFQCPFCKLSAFNFKPYLREFKKDVQYYFVNYPLDNSC
;
A
#
# COMPACT_ATOMS: atom_id res chain seq x y z
N MET A 1 -8.83 -32.53 -1.77
CA MET A 1 -8.00 -31.33 -1.63
C MET A 1 -6.78 -31.68 -0.83
N ASN A 2 -5.60 -31.25 -1.25
CA ASN A 2 -4.34 -31.56 -0.59
C ASN A 2 -4.17 -30.66 0.65
N LYS A 3 -4.23 -31.24 1.85
CA LYS A 3 -4.12 -30.48 3.12
C LYS A 3 -2.76 -29.80 3.28
N ARG A 4 -1.67 -30.40 2.78
CA ARG A 4 -0.32 -29.79 2.86
C ARG A 4 -0.24 -28.49 2.06
N LEU A 5 -0.84 -28.47 0.87
CA LEU A 5 -0.90 -27.24 0.06
C LEU A 5 -1.76 -26.15 0.73
N LEU A 6 -2.87 -26.52 1.35
CA LEU A 6 -3.69 -25.57 2.12
C LEU A 6 -2.95 -25.04 3.35
N SER A 7 -2.19 -25.88 4.06
CA SER A 7 -1.34 -25.43 5.16
C SER A 7 -0.27 -24.45 4.69
N LEU A 8 0.32 -24.67 3.51
CA LEU A 8 1.26 -23.72 2.92
C LEU A 8 0.61 -22.36 2.62
N VAL A 9 -0.61 -22.34 2.06
CA VAL A 9 -1.39 -21.10 1.82
C VAL A 9 -1.69 -20.39 3.14
N ALA A 10 -2.10 -21.13 4.17
CA ALA A 10 -2.38 -20.56 5.50
C ALA A 10 -1.11 -19.92 6.10
N ILE A 11 0.03 -20.63 6.07
CA ILE A 11 1.31 -20.11 6.60
C ILE A 11 1.75 -18.88 5.81
N ALA A 12 1.74 -18.94 4.47
CA ALA A 12 2.12 -17.81 3.63
C ALA A 12 1.22 -16.58 3.89
N SER A 13 -0.09 -16.80 4.05
CA SER A 13 -1.04 -15.73 4.35
C SER A 13 -0.86 -15.18 5.76
N ILE A 14 -0.53 -16.00 6.76
CA ILE A 14 -0.19 -15.52 8.11
C ILE A 14 1.05 -14.63 8.07
N VAL A 15 2.10 -15.04 7.35
CA VAL A 15 3.28 -14.19 7.15
C VAL A 15 2.89 -12.88 6.45
N GLY A 16 2.04 -12.95 5.43
CA GLY A 16 1.53 -11.77 4.72
C GLY A 16 0.75 -10.83 5.63
N ALA A 17 -0.07 -11.36 6.53
CA ALA A 17 -0.81 -10.59 7.53
C ALA A 17 0.14 -9.87 8.49
N VAL A 18 1.21 -10.54 8.95
CA VAL A 18 2.22 -9.94 9.82
C VAL A 18 2.95 -8.78 9.11
N VAL A 19 3.40 -8.99 7.87
CA VAL A 19 4.08 -7.94 7.09
C VAL A 19 3.13 -6.77 6.82
N ALA A 20 1.86 -7.05 6.48
CA ALA A 20 0.85 -6.01 6.27
C ALA A 20 0.54 -5.21 7.55
N LEU A 21 0.57 -5.85 8.73
CA LEU A 21 0.44 -5.16 10.02
C LEU A 21 1.65 -4.28 10.32
N ILE A 22 2.87 -4.75 10.04
CA ILE A 22 4.10 -3.95 10.17
C ILE A 22 3.99 -2.69 9.30
N SER A 23 3.64 -2.86 8.03
CA SER A 23 3.45 -1.74 7.09
C SER A 23 2.34 -0.77 7.55
N THR A 24 1.24 -1.31 8.11
CA THR A 24 0.17 -0.48 8.71
C THR A 24 0.66 0.29 9.94
N HIS A 25 1.50 -0.31 10.78
CA HIS A 25 2.09 0.36 11.93
C HIS A 25 3.05 1.48 11.50
N GLN A 26 3.87 1.21 10.48
CA GLN A 26 4.77 2.19 9.87
C GLN A 26 4.01 3.38 9.30
N TYR A 27 2.86 3.17 8.66
CA TYR A 27 1.98 4.26 8.21
C TYR A 27 1.60 5.19 9.36
N PHE A 28 1.13 4.66 10.49
CA PHE A 28 0.77 5.50 11.64
C PHE A 28 1.99 6.16 12.29
N ARG A 29 3.15 5.50 12.30
CA ARG A 29 4.40 6.09 12.79
C ARG A 29 4.82 7.28 11.93
N ILE A 30 4.75 7.15 10.60
CA ILE A 30 5.08 8.25 9.68
C ILE A 30 4.10 9.42 9.86
N LEU A 31 2.82 9.13 10.07
CA LEU A 31 1.85 10.18 10.37
C LEU A 31 2.15 10.92 11.68
N THR A 32 2.61 10.22 12.73
CA THR A 32 2.85 10.83 14.05
C THR A 32 4.22 11.50 14.18
N GLN A 33 5.26 10.93 13.57
CA GLN A 33 6.67 11.29 13.78
C GLN A 33 7.36 11.75 12.50
N GLY A 34 6.67 11.76 11.37
CA GLY A 34 7.29 12.03 10.08
C GLY A 34 8.29 10.94 9.67
N LEU A 35 9.28 11.36 8.89
CA LEU A 35 10.31 10.53 8.28
C LEU A 35 11.68 10.69 8.95
N GLU A 36 11.73 11.33 10.12
CA GLU A 36 12.98 11.52 10.88
C GLU A 36 13.58 10.20 11.36
N GLN A 37 12.71 9.27 11.78
CA GLN A 37 13.09 7.95 12.22
C GLN A 37 12.90 6.96 11.08
N GLU A 38 13.99 6.70 10.36
CA GLU A 38 14.02 5.74 9.28
C GLU A 38 13.56 4.35 9.79
N SER A 39 12.70 3.71 9.01
CA SER A 39 12.35 2.31 9.23
C SER A 39 13.52 1.39 8.94
N PHE A 40 13.45 0.18 9.48
CA PHE A 40 14.44 -0.88 9.22
C PHE A 40 14.60 -1.22 7.73
N CYS A 41 13.64 -0.85 6.88
CA CYS A 41 13.69 -1.07 5.43
C CYS A 41 13.81 0.21 4.59
N ALA A 42 14.18 1.33 5.22
CA ALA A 42 14.77 2.50 4.56
C ALA A 42 16.29 2.40 4.60
N ILE A 43 16.86 1.60 3.68
CA ILE A 43 18.30 1.30 3.65
C ILE A 43 19.05 2.32 2.78
N SER A 44 18.40 2.81 1.73
CA SER A 44 18.99 3.75 0.80
C SER A 44 17.92 4.59 0.10
N GLU A 45 18.34 5.51 -0.76
CA GLU A 45 17.45 6.30 -1.59
C GLU A 45 16.60 5.45 -2.56
N PHE A 46 17.15 4.31 -2.98
CA PHE A 46 16.52 3.37 -3.91
C PHE A 46 15.75 2.25 -3.19
N ILE A 47 16.24 1.75 -2.05
CA ILE A 47 15.56 0.72 -1.24
C ILE A 47 14.94 1.41 -0.02
N ASN A 48 13.66 1.78 -0.14
CA ASN A 48 13.00 2.64 0.83
C ASN A 48 11.49 2.36 0.97
N CYS A 49 11.09 1.66 2.03
CA CYS A 49 9.67 1.44 2.34
C CYS A 49 8.96 2.68 2.90
N ASP A 50 9.70 3.58 3.56
CA ASP A 50 9.11 4.80 4.12
C ASP A 50 8.56 5.70 3.01
N THR A 51 9.30 5.86 1.92
CA THR A 51 8.85 6.59 0.71
C THR A 51 7.58 5.98 0.12
N ALA A 52 7.52 4.64 0.04
CA ALA A 52 6.33 3.95 -0.44
C ALA A 52 5.11 4.18 0.47
N THR A 53 5.32 4.11 1.79
CA THR A 53 4.27 4.27 2.80
C THR A 53 3.83 5.73 2.96
N ALA A 54 4.72 6.69 2.74
CA ALA A 54 4.45 8.12 2.80
C ALA A 54 3.68 8.63 1.56
N SER A 55 3.78 7.94 0.42
CA SER A 55 3.11 8.37 -0.82
C SER A 55 1.59 8.40 -0.71
N SER A 56 0.93 9.24 -1.52
CA SER A 56 -0.54 9.27 -1.62
C SER A 56 -1.14 7.91 -2.00
N TYR A 57 -0.39 7.09 -2.73
CA TYR A 57 -0.76 5.74 -3.15
C TYR A 57 -0.84 4.72 -2.00
N SER A 58 -0.31 5.03 -0.81
CA SER A 58 -0.39 4.16 0.36
C SER A 58 -1.76 4.18 1.03
N THR A 59 -2.68 5.06 0.59
CA THR A 59 -4.02 5.19 1.16
C THR A 59 -5.11 4.90 0.12
N PHE A 60 -6.20 4.29 0.57
CA PHE A 60 -7.42 4.11 -0.20
C PHE A 60 -8.61 4.48 0.67
N LEU A 61 -9.43 5.44 0.21
CA LEU A 61 -10.57 5.98 0.97
C LEU A 61 -10.17 6.44 2.40
N HIS A 62 -8.97 7.01 2.54
CA HIS A 62 -8.35 7.45 3.82
C HIS A 62 -7.89 6.34 4.78
N ILE A 63 -7.90 5.08 4.34
CA ILE A 63 -7.37 3.95 5.11
C ILE A 63 -6.08 3.46 4.46
N PRO A 64 -5.04 3.08 5.22
CA PRO A 64 -3.82 2.52 4.65
C PRO A 64 -4.12 1.25 3.84
N VAL A 65 -3.58 1.19 2.62
CA VAL A 65 -3.69 0.06 1.70
C VAL A 65 -3.21 -1.24 2.34
N ALA A 66 -2.15 -1.17 3.15
CA ALA A 66 -1.63 -2.30 3.91
C ALA A 66 -2.69 -2.96 4.81
N TRP A 67 -3.64 -2.20 5.35
CA TRP A 67 -4.72 -2.74 6.16
C TRP A 67 -5.70 -3.61 5.34
N PHE A 68 -6.01 -3.23 4.09
CA PHE A 68 -6.78 -4.10 3.19
C PHE A 68 -6.03 -5.38 2.85
N GLY A 69 -4.69 -5.30 2.72
CA GLY A 69 -3.83 -6.46 2.60
C GLY A 69 -3.97 -7.39 3.81
N PHE A 70 -3.84 -6.85 5.03
CA PHE A 70 -4.04 -7.60 6.27
C PHE A 70 -5.39 -8.33 6.33
N LEU A 71 -6.49 -7.63 6.03
CA LEU A 71 -7.83 -8.24 6.00
C LEU A 71 -7.95 -9.34 4.95
N THR A 72 -7.36 -9.14 3.76
CA THR A 72 -7.32 -10.16 2.71
C THR A 72 -6.61 -11.43 3.18
N TYR A 73 -5.46 -11.26 3.83
CA TYR A 73 -4.69 -12.39 4.37
C TYR A 73 -5.41 -13.11 5.52
N LEU A 74 -6.13 -12.40 6.38
CA LEU A 74 -7.00 -13.02 7.39
C LEU A 74 -8.09 -13.88 6.73
N ILE A 75 -8.74 -13.38 5.69
CA ILE A 75 -9.78 -14.11 4.95
C ILE A 75 -9.20 -15.37 4.31
N ILE A 76 -8.07 -15.27 3.60
CA ILE A 76 -7.44 -16.43 2.95
C ILE A 76 -7.00 -17.47 3.99
N THR A 77 -6.48 -17.03 5.14
CA THR A 77 -6.12 -17.91 6.26
C THR A 77 -7.37 -18.63 6.81
N GLY A 78 -8.44 -17.88 7.09
CA GLY A 78 -9.70 -18.44 7.58
C GLY A 78 -10.32 -19.44 6.61
N PHE A 79 -10.35 -19.12 5.31
CA PHE A 79 -10.82 -20.02 4.26
C PHE A 79 -9.95 -21.29 4.17
N SER A 80 -8.63 -21.15 4.29
CA SER A 80 -7.72 -22.29 4.32
C SER A 80 -7.99 -23.21 5.52
N PHE A 81 -8.20 -22.65 6.71
CA PHE A 81 -8.57 -23.44 7.90
C PHE A 81 -9.91 -24.13 7.76
N VAL A 82 -10.95 -23.46 7.24
CA VAL A 82 -12.24 -24.10 6.93
C VAL A 82 -12.03 -25.30 6.00
N CYS A 83 -11.20 -25.16 4.96
CA CYS A 83 -10.88 -26.26 4.05
C CYS A 83 -10.07 -27.41 4.69
N ILE A 84 -9.18 -27.11 5.65
CA ILE A 84 -8.32 -28.12 6.33
C ILE A 84 -9.12 -28.93 7.36
N PHE A 85 -9.94 -28.24 8.16
CA PHE A 85 -10.65 -28.83 9.30
C PHE A 85 -12.05 -29.35 8.96
N SER A 86 -12.60 -29.04 7.78
CA SER A 86 -13.86 -29.63 7.36
C SER A 86 -13.70 -31.11 6.97
N SER A 87 -14.64 -31.95 7.40
CA SER A 87 -14.75 -33.36 6.99
C SER A 87 -15.15 -33.52 5.52
N LYS A 88 -15.81 -32.53 4.93
CA LYS A 88 -16.19 -32.49 3.50
C LYS A 88 -15.19 -31.65 2.70
N LYS A 89 -14.95 -32.03 1.43
CA LYS A 89 -14.14 -31.21 0.51
C LYS A 89 -14.87 -29.88 0.24
N ARG A 90 -14.33 -28.77 0.74
CA ARG A 90 -14.85 -27.40 0.55
C ARG A 90 -14.23 -26.74 -0.68
N VAL A 91 -14.49 -27.30 -1.86
CA VAL A 91 -13.92 -26.81 -3.13
C VAL A 91 -14.41 -25.40 -3.43
N GLU A 92 -15.66 -25.09 -3.07
CA GLU A 92 -16.26 -23.77 -3.24
C GLU A 92 -15.49 -22.67 -2.48
N THR A 93 -15.01 -22.98 -1.27
CA THR A 93 -14.28 -22.04 -0.42
C THR A 93 -12.85 -21.83 -0.93
N ALA A 94 -12.17 -22.90 -1.37
CA ALA A 94 -10.87 -22.80 -2.01
C ALA A 94 -10.94 -22.04 -3.34
N ALA A 95 -12.03 -22.19 -4.09
CA ALA A 95 -12.25 -21.46 -5.33
C ALA A 95 -12.38 -19.96 -5.04
N MET A 96 -13.20 -19.59 -4.05
CA MET A 96 -13.31 -18.18 -3.65
C MET A 96 -11.98 -17.57 -3.19
N ALA A 97 -11.18 -18.32 -2.41
CA ALA A 97 -9.84 -17.89 -2.02
C ALA A 97 -8.94 -17.64 -3.25
N TRP A 98 -9.04 -18.49 -4.28
CA TRP A 98 -8.29 -18.32 -5.52
C TRP A 98 -8.73 -17.06 -6.29
N PHE A 99 -10.04 -16.78 -6.39
CA PHE A 99 -10.53 -15.53 -6.99
C PHE A 99 -10.03 -14.29 -6.23
N LEU A 100 -10.02 -14.33 -4.90
CA LEU A 100 -9.41 -13.26 -4.09
C LEU A 100 -7.91 -13.09 -4.40
N SER A 101 -7.17 -14.18 -4.57
CA SER A 101 -5.75 -14.12 -4.93
C SER A 101 -5.51 -13.49 -6.31
N ILE A 102 -6.43 -13.65 -7.27
CA ILE A 102 -6.35 -12.96 -8.57
C ILE A 102 -6.46 -11.44 -8.37
N LEU A 103 -7.42 -10.99 -7.57
CA LEU A 103 -7.58 -9.56 -7.26
C LEU A 103 -6.34 -9.00 -6.55
N ALA A 104 -5.75 -9.78 -5.62
CA ALA A 104 -4.52 -9.40 -4.94
C ALA A 104 -3.32 -9.28 -5.90
N ILE A 105 -3.20 -10.17 -6.90
CA ILE A 105 -2.19 -10.09 -7.95
C ILE A 105 -2.38 -8.84 -8.82
N LEU A 106 -3.60 -8.58 -9.28
CA LEU A 106 -3.90 -7.38 -10.09
C LEU A 106 -3.55 -6.10 -9.34
N TYR A 107 -3.87 -6.04 -8.05
CA TYR A 107 -3.50 -4.92 -7.19
C TYR A 107 -1.99 -4.81 -6.98
N SER A 108 -1.31 -5.95 -6.79
CA SER A 108 0.16 -6.01 -6.66
C SER A 108 0.87 -5.50 -7.92
N ILE A 109 0.35 -5.82 -9.12
CA ILE A 109 0.88 -5.31 -10.40
C ILE A 109 0.74 -3.79 -10.47
N ARG A 110 -0.42 -3.23 -10.08
CA ARG A 110 -0.62 -1.78 -10.01
C ARG A 110 0.38 -1.12 -9.06
N MET A 111 0.55 -1.67 -7.86
CA MET A 111 1.49 -1.11 -6.89
C MET A 111 2.95 -1.25 -7.34
N ALA A 112 3.33 -2.38 -7.95
CA ALA A 112 4.65 -2.55 -8.54
C ALA A 112 4.93 -1.50 -9.62
N TYR A 113 3.93 -1.14 -10.44
CA TYR A 113 4.05 -0.05 -11.41
C TYR A 113 4.29 1.30 -10.73
N VAL A 114 3.53 1.62 -9.68
CA VAL A 114 3.72 2.85 -8.90
C VAL A 114 5.14 2.93 -8.33
N LEU A 115 5.61 1.85 -7.69
CA LEU A 115 6.95 1.82 -7.08
C LEU A 115 8.06 1.93 -8.12
N ALA A 116 7.96 1.21 -9.24
CA ALA A 116 9.01 1.17 -10.26
C ALA A 116 9.07 2.45 -11.13
N PHE A 117 7.92 2.97 -11.55
CA PHE A 117 7.86 4.01 -12.57
C PHE A 117 7.53 5.39 -12.03
N ILE A 118 6.76 5.48 -10.93
CA ILE A 118 6.36 6.76 -10.33
C ILE A 118 7.33 7.15 -9.22
N LEU A 119 7.42 6.34 -8.16
CA LEU A 119 8.24 6.65 -6.98
C LEU A 119 9.72 6.30 -7.17
N LYS A 120 10.02 5.38 -8.10
CA LYS A 120 11.37 4.87 -8.41
C LYS A 120 12.10 4.33 -7.18
N VAL A 121 11.40 3.51 -6.38
CA VAL A 121 11.92 2.84 -5.19
C VAL A 121 11.59 1.36 -5.19
N ILE A 122 12.39 0.58 -4.48
CA ILE A 122 12.11 -0.80 -4.11
C ILE A 122 11.71 -0.82 -2.63
N CYS A 123 10.46 -1.24 -2.37
CA CYS A 123 9.94 -1.48 -1.04
C CYS A 123 10.05 -2.97 -0.72
N VAL A 124 10.90 -3.35 0.23
CA VAL A 124 11.16 -4.76 0.58
C VAL A 124 9.90 -5.46 1.08
N GLU A 125 9.12 -4.80 1.96
CA GLU A 125 7.85 -5.33 2.45
C GLU A 125 6.87 -5.60 1.30
N CYS A 126 6.77 -4.66 0.37
CA CYS A 126 5.91 -4.77 -0.79
C CYS A 126 6.31 -5.97 -1.67
N VAL A 127 7.61 -6.15 -1.91
CA VAL A 127 8.14 -7.32 -2.64
C VAL A 127 7.78 -8.62 -1.93
N VAL A 128 7.92 -8.69 -0.60
CA VAL A 128 7.50 -9.86 0.18
C VAL A 128 6.01 -10.14 0.00
N LEU A 129 5.15 -9.12 0.09
CA LEU A 129 3.71 -9.26 -0.12
C LEU A 129 3.37 -9.70 -1.57
N TYR A 130 4.11 -9.22 -2.57
CA TYR A 130 3.91 -9.63 -3.97
C TYR A 130 4.25 -11.11 -4.16
N LEU A 131 5.36 -11.57 -3.56
CA LEU A 131 5.75 -12.98 -3.59
C LEU A 131 4.71 -13.85 -2.89
N ILE A 132 4.18 -13.42 -1.74
CA ILE A 132 3.12 -14.13 -1.02
C ILE A 132 1.84 -14.23 -1.86
N ASN A 133 1.45 -13.15 -2.54
CA ASN A 133 0.30 -13.17 -3.44
C ASN A 133 0.48 -14.15 -4.61
N ILE A 134 1.70 -14.21 -5.20
CA ILE A 134 2.03 -15.18 -6.26
C ILE A 134 1.98 -16.61 -5.73
N ILE A 135 2.55 -16.86 -4.55
CA ILE A 135 2.49 -18.18 -3.89
C ILE A 135 1.05 -18.59 -3.66
N ASN A 136 0.23 -17.72 -3.06
CA ASN A 136 -1.18 -18.00 -2.80
C ASN A 136 -1.94 -18.31 -4.09
N PHE A 137 -1.75 -17.52 -5.14
CA PHE A 137 -2.38 -17.75 -6.45
C PHE A 137 -2.02 -19.11 -7.05
N ILE A 138 -0.72 -19.44 -7.11
CA ILE A 138 -0.23 -20.70 -7.71
C ILE A 138 -0.66 -21.91 -6.87
N VAL A 139 -0.53 -21.83 -5.54
CA VAL A 139 -0.82 -22.96 -4.65
C VAL A 139 -2.32 -23.21 -4.57
N LEU A 140 -3.16 -22.16 -4.49
CA LEU A 140 -4.62 -22.32 -4.52
C LEU A 140 -5.10 -22.89 -5.86
N TRP A 141 -4.50 -22.47 -6.98
CA TRP A 141 -4.78 -23.07 -8.29
C TRP A 141 -4.46 -24.58 -8.32
N LYS A 142 -3.33 -24.99 -7.73
CA LYS A 142 -2.98 -26.41 -7.55
C LYS A 142 -3.95 -27.14 -6.59
N VAL A 143 -4.43 -26.50 -5.54
CA VAL A 143 -5.44 -27.07 -4.62
C VAL A 143 -6.74 -27.39 -5.35
N LEU A 144 -7.14 -26.53 -6.30
CA LEU A 144 -8.33 -26.72 -7.14
C LEU A 144 -8.16 -27.82 -8.20
N ASN A 145 -6.92 -28.24 -8.47
CA ASN A 145 -6.59 -29.29 -9.43
C ASN A 145 -7.14 -29.01 -10.85
N VAL A 146 -7.16 -27.73 -11.25
CA VAL A 146 -7.63 -27.31 -12.58
C VAL A 146 -6.46 -27.34 -13.57
N PRO A 147 -6.56 -28.06 -14.71
CA PRO A 147 -5.51 -28.05 -15.71
C PRO A 147 -5.28 -26.66 -16.31
N ILE A 148 -4.03 -26.30 -16.65
CA ILE A 148 -3.65 -24.98 -17.19
C ILE A 148 -4.55 -24.60 -18.37
N LYS A 149 -4.69 -25.52 -19.33
CA LYS A 149 -5.49 -25.33 -20.56
C LYS A 149 -6.98 -25.07 -20.29
N LYS A 150 -7.50 -25.51 -19.13
CA LYS A 150 -8.90 -25.33 -18.73
C LYS A 150 -9.10 -24.21 -17.70
N THR A 151 -8.05 -23.49 -17.32
CA THR A 151 -8.13 -22.48 -16.24
C THR A 151 -9.02 -21.30 -16.63
N VAL A 152 -8.91 -20.82 -17.87
CA VAL A 152 -9.78 -19.76 -18.40
C VAL A 152 -11.24 -20.23 -18.46
N LEU A 153 -11.46 -21.47 -18.92
CA LEU A 153 -12.80 -22.05 -18.98
C LEU A 153 -13.40 -22.19 -17.56
N PHE A 154 -12.63 -22.68 -16.60
CA PHE A 154 -13.04 -22.77 -15.19
C PHE A 154 -13.42 -21.41 -14.61
N PHE A 155 -12.63 -20.37 -14.89
CA PHE A 155 -12.95 -19.00 -14.48
C PHE A 155 -14.30 -18.56 -15.05
N VAL A 156 -14.50 -18.72 -16.35
CA VAL A 156 -15.76 -18.36 -17.04
C VAL A 156 -16.95 -19.16 -16.50
N ASP A 157 -16.78 -20.47 -16.30
CA ASP A 157 -17.83 -21.34 -15.79
C ASP A 157 -18.20 -21.02 -14.34
N TYR A 158 -17.23 -20.63 -13.50
CA TYR A 158 -17.45 -20.16 -12.14
C TYR A 158 -18.26 -18.85 -12.12
N ILE A 159 -17.91 -17.89 -12.96
CA ILE A 159 -18.67 -16.62 -13.05
C ILE A 159 -20.09 -16.89 -13.57
N LYS A 160 -20.25 -17.75 -14.59
CA LYS A 160 -21.59 -18.15 -15.08
C LYS A 160 -22.40 -18.89 -14.01
N ALA A 161 -21.75 -19.71 -13.19
CA ALA A 161 -22.35 -20.46 -12.10
C ALA A 161 -22.98 -19.60 -10.99
N ILE A 162 -22.64 -18.30 -10.94
CA ILE A 162 -23.26 -17.34 -10.02
C ILE A 162 -24.72 -17.09 -10.42
N PHE A 163 -25.03 -17.06 -11.71
CA PHE A 163 -26.34 -16.68 -12.23
C PHE A 163 -27.18 -17.85 -12.75
N LYS A 164 -26.53 -18.91 -13.27
CA LYS A 164 -27.20 -20.08 -13.87
C LYS A 164 -26.45 -21.36 -13.51
N LYS A 165 -27.11 -22.52 -13.59
CA LYS A 165 -26.44 -23.81 -13.39
C LYS A 165 -25.50 -24.11 -14.56
N THR A 166 -24.28 -24.56 -14.28
CA THR A 166 -23.22 -24.85 -15.27
C THR A 166 -22.64 -26.25 -15.06
N ASN A 167 -21.61 -26.60 -15.83
CA ASN A 167 -20.90 -27.87 -15.78
C ASN A 167 -19.89 -27.98 -14.61
N LEU A 168 -19.99 -27.15 -13.59
CA LEU A 168 -19.13 -27.27 -12.41
C LEU A 168 -19.61 -28.40 -11.51
N ASP A 169 -18.65 -29.17 -10.99
CA ASP A 169 -18.90 -30.29 -10.07
C ASP A 169 -19.37 -29.84 -8.66
N PHE A 170 -19.42 -28.52 -8.40
CA PHE A 170 -19.80 -27.96 -7.10
C PHE A 170 -20.63 -26.68 -7.27
N SER A 171 -21.43 -26.35 -6.25
CA SER A 171 -22.12 -25.06 -6.17
C SER A 171 -21.20 -24.02 -5.52
N PRO A 172 -20.88 -22.89 -6.17
CA PRO A 172 -19.85 -21.95 -5.71
C PRO A 172 -20.18 -21.21 -4.41
N LYS A 173 -21.42 -21.31 -3.90
CA LYS A 173 -21.92 -20.59 -2.70
C LYS A 173 -21.41 -19.13 -2.65
N PHE A 174 -21.41 -18.47 -3.81
CA PHE A 174 -20.73 -17.18 -4.01
C PHE A 174 -21.27 -16.12 -3.06
N ILE A 175 -22.60 -16.06 -2.90
CA ILE A 175 -23.28 -15.10 -2.02
C ILE A 175 -22.80 -15.26 -0.57
N THR A 176 -22.75 -16.48 -0.05
CA THR A 176 -22.33 -16.74 1.34
C THR A 176 -20.89 -16.27 1.59
N HIS A 177 -19.95 -16.63 0.72
CA HIS A 177 -18.56 -16.19 0.90
C HIS A 177 -18.42 -14.68 0.73
N THR A 178 -19.17 -14.09 -0.21
CA THR A 178 -19.16 -12.63 -0.44
C THR A 178 -19.69 -11.88 0.78
N ILE A 179 -20.75 -12.36 1.42
CA ILE A 179 -21.25 -11.78 2.67
C ILE A 179 -20.19 -11.82 3.76
N VAL A 180 -19.50 -12.96 3.93
CA VAL A 180 -18.41 -13.09 4.93
C VAL A 180 -17.26 -12.11 4.63
N ILE A 181 -16.87 -12.01 3.36
CA ILE A 181 -15.80 -11.09 2.92
C ILE A 181 -16.21 -9.64 3.19
N ILE A 182 -17.39 -9.23 2.73
CA ILE A 182 -17.92 -7.88 2.95
C ILE A 182 -18.00 -7.57 4.45
N PHE A 183 -18.49 -8.52 5.26
CA PHE A 183 -18.55 -8.35 6.71
C PHE A 183 -17.16 -8.07 7.31
N VAL A 184 -16.15 -8.88 6.96
CA VAL A 184 -14.76 -8.68 7.44
C VAL A 184 -14.21 -7.33 6.98
N PHE A 185 -14.43 -6.95 5.72
CA PHE A 185 -13.97 -5.67 5.20
C PHE A 185 -14.69 -4.47 5.81
N VAL A 186 -16.00 -4.54 6.04
CA VAL A 186 -16.78 -3.45 6.66
C VAL A 186 -16.40 -3.30 8.13
N VAL A 187 -16.31 -4.39 8.89
CA VAL A 187 -15.88 -4.33 10.29
C VAL A 187 -14.45 -3.82 10.37
N GLY A 188 -13.53 -4.37 9.56
CA GLY A 188 -12.15 -3.93 9.51
C GLY A 188 -12.01 -2.46 9.07
N TRP A 189 -12.84 -2.01 8.13
CA TRP A 189 -12.93 -0.62 7.70
C TRP A 189 -13.33 0.28 8.87
N LEU A 190 -14.43 -0.03 9.56
CA LEU A 190 -14.95 0.78 10.67
C LEU A 190 -13.94 0.92 11.80
N LEU A 191 -13.27 -0.19 12.16
CA LEU A 191 -12.23 -0.19 13.19
C LEU A 191 -11.07 0.75 12.83
N MET A 192 -10.60 0.67 11.59
CA MET A 192 -9.47 1.48 11.14
C MET A 192 -9.85 2.93 10.86
N TYR A 193 -11.05 3.18 10.33
CA TYR A 193 -11.56 4.52 10.08
C TYR A 193 -11.67 5.32 11.37
N ASN A 194 -12.20 4.73 12.44
CA ASN A 194 -12.26 5.38 13.75
C ASN A 194 -10.86 5.71 14.29
N LYS A 195 -9.87 4.83 14.07
CA LYS A 195 -8.48 5.08 14.45
C LYS A 195 -7.86 6.24 13.66
N VAL A 196 -8.10 6.31 12.35
CA VAL A 196 -7.64 7.41 11.49
C VAL A 196 -8.32 8.73 11.86
N LEU A 197 -9.62 8.72 12.16
CA LEU A 197 -10.34 9.90 12.61
C LEU A 197 -9.82 10.42 13.95
N ALA A 198 -9.61 9.53 14.93
CA ALA A 198 -9.03 9.91 16.22
C ALA A 198 -7.63 10.55 16.04
N PHE A 199 -6.84 10.04 15.08
CA PHE A 199 -5.57 10.66 14.73
C PHE A 199 -5.72 12.07 14.15
N LYS A 200 -6.61 12.24 13.14
CA LYS A 200 -6.85 13.56 12.52
C LYS A 200 -7.43 14.59 13.50
N GLN A 201 -8.25 14.16 14.44
CA GLN A 201 -8.85 15.04 15.44
C GLN A 201 -7.79 15.61 16.41
N ASN A 202 -6.74 14.85 16.69
CA ASN A 202 -5.63 15.31 17.53
C ASN A 202 -4.71 16.34 16.83
N GLU A 203 -4.77 16.48 15.50
CA GLU A 203 -3.94 17.47 14.78
C GLU A 203 -4.40 18.93 14.94
N GLY A 204 -5.55 19.20 15.57
CA GLY A 204 -6.02 20.53 15.99
C GLY A 204 -6.34 21.56 14.88
N ILE A 205 -5.70 21.46 13.71
CA ILE A 205 -5.76 22.42 12.60
C ILE A 205 -5.97 21.64 11.29
N SER A 206 -7.03 21.97 10.56
CA SER A 206 -7.35 21.36 9.27
C SER A 206 -6.31 21.73 8.19
N LEU A 207 -6.16 20.88 7.16
CA LEU A 207 -5.27 21.15 6.03
C LEU A 207 -5.58 22.50 5.37
N LYS A 208 -6.87 22.83 5.22
CA LYS A 208 -7.29 24.12 4.67
C LYS A 208 -6.78 25.28 5.53
N GLN A 209 -6.91 25.19 6.85
CA GLN A 209 -6.39 26.22 7.76
C GLN A 209 -4.86 26.33 7.70
N LYS A 210 -4.12 25.22 7.57
CA LYS A 210 -2.65 25.24 7.39
C LYS A 210 -2.27 25.97 6.08
N VAL A 211 -2.98 25.69 4.99
CA VAL A 211 -2.76 26.33 3.69
C VAL A 211 -3.14 27.81 3.74
N ASP A 212 -4.31 28.14 4.29
CA ASP A 212 -4.77 29.52 4.45
C ASP A 212 -3.76 30.32 5.30
N ALA A 213 -3.25 29.75 6.40
CA ALA A 213 -2.24 30.38 7.25
C ALA A 213 -0.90 30.61 6.53
N HIS A 214 -0.47 29.68 5.67
CA HIS A 214 0.72 29.86 4.84
C HIS A 214 0.57 31.05 3.89
N TYR A 215 -0.60 31.25 3.28
CA TYR A 215 -0.86 32.37 2.37
C TYR A 215 -1.05 33.74 3.04
N ILE A 216 -1.10 33.81 4.38
CA ILE A 216 -1.09 35.08 5.11
C ILE A 216 0.32 35.71 5.15
N GLN A 217 1.37 34.92 4.87
CA GLN A 217 2.75 35.36 4.95
C GLN A 217 3.09 36.38 3.84
N SER A 218 4.01 37.31 4.11
CA SER A 218 4.47 38.28 3.12
C SER A 218 5.19 37.58 1.97
N LEU A 219 4.76 37.84 0.75
CA LEU A 219 5.33 37.24 -0.45
C LEU A 219 6.66 37.94 -0.80
N TYR A 220 7.72 37.15 -0.92
CA TYR A 220 9.00 37.61 -1.45
C TYR A 220 9.16 37.10 -2.88
N ASP A 221 9.43 38.01 -3.82
CA ASP A 221 9.74 37.65 -5.20
C ASP A 221 11.19 37.16 -5.31
N ILE A 222 11.40 35.85 -5.18
CA ILE A 222 12.71 35.21 -5.29
C ILE A 222 12.92 34.76 -6.73
N LYS A 223 13.84 35.43 -7.43
CA LYS A 223 14.23 35.06 -8.80
C LYS A 223 15.18 33.88 -8.80
N VAL A 224 14.78 32.81 -9.48
CA VAL A 224 15.61 31.61 -9.69
C VAL A 224 16.85 31.98 -10.51
N LYS A 225 18.03 31.54 -10.05
CA LYS A 225 19.28 31.71 -10.79
C LYS A 225 19.58 30.50 -11.69
N PRO A 226 20.16 30.68 -12.88
CA PRO A 226 20.43 29.58 -13.83
C PRO A 226 21.39 28.49 -13.31
N ASP A 227 22.24 28.84 -12.35
CA ASP A 227 23.27 27.97 -11.76
C ASP A 227 22.77 27.15 -10.56
N TRP A 228 21.55 27.40 -10.09
CA TRP A 228 21.00 26.67 -8.95
C TRP A 228 20.63 25.23 -9.33
N PRO A 229 20.99 24.24 -8.48
CA PRO A 229 20.64 22.85 -8.72
C PRO A 229 19.12 22.67 -8.61
N MET A 230 18.55 22.02 -9.63
CA MET A 230 17.11 21.79 -9.73
C MET A 230 16.80 20.30 -9.77
N TRP A 231 15.84 19.89 -8.96
CA TRP A 231 15.19 18.58 -9.01
C TRP A 231 13.75 18.74 -9.49
N GLY A 232 13.27 17.78 -10.28
CA GLY A 232 11.90 17.81 -10.80
C GLY A 232 11.85 18.15 -12.28
N THR A 233 10.79 18.83 -12.69
CA THR A 233 10.53 19.15 -14.11
C THR A 233 10.66 20.64 -14.34
N LYS A 234 11.57 21.05 -15.23
CA LYS A 234 11.78 22.47 -15.56
C LYS A 234 10.48 23.11 -16.06
N GLY A 235 10.10 24.25 -15.47
CA GLY A 235 8.88 24.97 -15.84
C GLY A 235 7.58 24.34 -15.31
N ALA A 236 7.69 23.41 -14.35
CA ALA A 236 6.55 22.85 -13.65
C ALA A 236 5.72 23.94 -12.92
N PRO A 237 4.40 23.71 -12.74
CA PRO A 237 3.48 24.73 -12.21
C PRO A 237 3.82 25.16 -10.77
N VAL A 238 4.46 24.29 -9.98
CA VAL A 238 4.89 24.61 -8.62
C VAL A 238 6.40 24.78 -8.59
N THR A 239 6.86 25.93 -8.12
CA THR A 239 8.28 26.22 -7.89
C THR A 239 8.53 26.28 -6.40
N ILE A 240 9.46 25.45 -5.93
CA ILE A 240 9.87 25.40 -4.52
C ILE A 240 11.33 25.80 -4.45
N ILE A 241 11.65 26.78 -3.62
CA ILE A 241 13.03 27.22 -3.38
C ILE A 241 13.30 27.00 -1.89
N GLU A 242 14.11 26.00 -1.56
CA GLU A 242 14.50 25.71 -0.19
C GLU A 242 15.88 26.30 0.09
N PHE A 243 15.93 27.27 1.00
CA PHE A 243 17.15 27.72 1.62
C PHE A 243 17.44 26.83 2.82
N SER A 244 18.62 26.20 2.82
CA SER A 244 18.96 25.19 3.82
C SER A 244 20.41 25.30 4.25
N GLU A 245 20.67 24.94 5.51
CA GLU A 245 22.01 24.84 6.12
C GLU A 245 22.18 23.42 6.68
N PHE A 246 23.30 22.78 6.36
CA PHE A 246 23.67 21.44 6.80
C PHE A 246 23.84 21.31 8.32
N GLN A 247 24.19 22.40 9.00
CA GLN A 247 24.32 22.44 10.47
C GLN A 247 23.02 22.78 11.21
N CYS A 248 21.95 23.18 10.52
CA CYS A 248 20.70 23.56 11.17
C CYS A 248 19.82 22.33 11.48
N PRO A 249 19.45 22.07 12.76
CA PRO A 249 18.62 20.91 13.12
C PRO A 249 17.24 20.90 12.43
N PHE A 250 16.63 22.07 12.21
CA PHE A 250 15.35 22.17 11.50
C PHE A 250 15.50 21.94 9.99
N CYS A 251 16.63 22.30 9.40
CA CYS A 251 16.94 21.97 8.00
C CYS A 251 17.13 20.46 7.83
N LYS A 252 17.79 19.80 8.78
CA LYS A 252 17.87 18.33 8.83
C LYS A 252 16.45 17.73 8.86
N LEU A 253 15.59 18.23 9.74
CA LEU A 253 14.21 17.80 9.86
C LEU A 253 13.44 17.92 8.53
N SER A 254 13.55 19.08 7.87
CA SER A 254 12.97 19.33 6.55
C SER A 254 13.50 18.34 5.51
N ALA A 255 14.81 18.11 5.44
CA ALA A 255 15.41 17.24 4.44
C ALA A 255 14.86 15.80 4.47
N PHE A 256 14.61 15.24 5.65
CA PHE A 256 14.05 13.90 5.82
C PHE A 256 12.54 13.84 5.57
N ASN A 257 11.80 14.87 5.99
CA ASN A 257 10.35 14.87 5.81
C ASN A 257 9.94 15.27 4.40
N PHE A 258 10.52 16.33 3.86
CA PHE A 258 10.02 17.01 2.68
C PHE A 258 10.32 16.27 1.38
N LYS A 259 11.60 15.89 1.16
CA LYS A 259 12.05 15.32 -0.12
C LYS A 259 11.35 14.02 -0.51
N PRO A 260 11.10 13.06 0.41
CA PRO A 260 10.41 11.83 0.04
C PRO A 260 8.98 12.06 -0.46
N TYR A 261 8.24 13.02 0.11
CA TYR A 261 6.89 13.37 -0.36
C TYR A 261 6.89 14.00 -1.74
N LEU A 262 7.95 14.73 -2.12
CA LEU A 262 8.02 15.37 -3.44
C LEU A 262 8.09 14.38 -4.60
N ARG A 263 8.54 13.14 -4.37
CA ARG A 263 8.80 12.16 -5.44
C ARG A 263 7.62 11.88 -6.34
N GLU A 264 6.43 11.74 -5.77
CA GLU A 264 5.21 11.51 -6.57
C GLU A 264 4.84 12.73 -7.42
N PHE A 265 5.26 13.93 -7.02
CA PHE A 265 5.03 15.20 -7.71
C PHE A 265 6.19 15.64 -8.61
N LYS A 266 7.10 14.73 -8.99
CA LYS A 266 8.27 15.06 -9.83
C LYS A 266 7.91 15.79 -11.13
N LYS A 267 6.70 15.58 -11.66
CA LYS A 267 6.20 16.26 -12.88
C LYS A 267 5.62 17.65 -12.60
N ASP A 268 5.13 17.87 -11.39
CA ASP A 268 4.35 19.05 -11.01
C ASP A 268 5.20 20.08 -10.23
N VAL A 269 6.40 19.68 -9.80
CA VAL A 269 7.31 20.50 -9.01
C VAL A 269 8.66 20.68 -9.73
N GLN A 270 9.18 21.91 -9.70
CA GLN A 270 10.60 22.20 -9.81
C GLN A 270 11.10 22.70 -8.45
N TYR A 271 12.04 21.97 -7.88
CA TYR A 271 12.58 22.22 -6.55
C TYR A 271 14.05 22.65 -6.68
N TYR A 272 14.37 23.80 -6.11
CA TYR A 272 15.71 24.36 -6.05
C TYR A 272 16.23 24.28 -4.62
N PHE A 273 17.41 23.67 -4.46
CA PHE A 273 18.12 23.66 -3.18
C PHE A 273 19.18 24.76 -3.20
N VAL A 274 19.08 25.70 -2.27
CA VAL A 274 20.03 26.80 -2.13
C VAL A 274 20.73 26.65 -0.79
N ASN A 275 22.06 26.43 -0.83
CA ASN A 275 22.86 26.40 0.38
C ASN A 275 22.93 27.83 0.96
N TYR A 276 22.45 28.00 2.19
CA TYR A 276 22.41 29.29 2.87
C TYR A 276 23.09 29.14 4.24
N PRO A 277 24.44 29.17 4.27
CA PRO A 277 25.14 28.84 5.49
C PRO A 277 24.88 29.88 6.60
N LEU A 278 24.79 29.43 7.84
CA LEU A 278 24.67 30.32 9.00
C LEU A 278 25.97 31.10 9.13
N ASP A 279 25.92 32.41 8.88
CA ASP A 279 27.00 33.30 9.23
C ASP A 279 26.78 33.88 10.64
N ASN A 280 27.87 34.28 11.30
CA ASN A 280 27.81 34.93 12.62
C ASN A 280 27.59 36.44 12.50
N SER A 281 27.10 36.96 11.37
CA SER A 281 27.02 38.40 11.08
C SER A 281 25.70 39.06 11.50
N CYS A 282 24.88 38.37 12.30
CA CYS A 282 23.65 38.93 12.88
C CYS A 282 23.91 39.72 14.17
#